data_AF-A0A4Q8BFH1-F1
#
_entry.id   AF-A0A4Q8BFH1-F1
#
_cell.length_a   1.000
_cell.length_b   1.000
_cell.length_c   1.000
_cell.angle_alpha   90.00
_cell.angle_beta   90.00
_cell.angle_gamma   90.00
#
_symmetry.space_group_name_H-M   'P 1'
#
loop_
_entity.id
_entity.type
_entity.pdbx_description
1 polymer ?
#
loop_
_entity_poly.entity_id
_entity_poly.type
_entity_poly.pdbx_seq_one_letter_code
_entity_poly.pdbx_strand_id
1 'polypeptide(L)'
;MANELLRLVEALRTKRDAVLRAVPEDHRAAFGQRIDELTAAANERPESEAETLEQAMALLDEYPSAKSALRAAEPGLFPGRDRTPPAAAGFPPPGNGAAIVPPPRRPPASPALGPVGGDSGGGHGGSGLGGRSTIDLQWVRELTATVLALMIVGLTLWMALKALGVVGDTAKAPGVKDLLNALLNLAGVVIGYYFGRVPAEAHAAAAAQRADAAVTDRDRMRIEAHRIADEMDHVERASAIATARGDQAAVGDLRPLRDRLRAL
;
A
#
# COMPACT_ATOMS: atom_id res chain seq x y z
N MET A 1 -4.86 -5.01 -1.19
CA MET A 1 -6.27 -5.24 -0.80
C MET A 1 -6.47 -5.07 0.70
N ALA A 2 -5.69 -5.71 1.59
CA ALA A 2 -5.77 -5.50 3.06
C ALA A 2 -5.82 -4.02 3.49
N ASN A 3 -4.87 -3.21 2.99
CA ASN A 3 -4.82 -1.77 3.28
C ASN A 3 -6.02 -0.97 2.73
N GLU A 4 -6.73 -1.46 1.71
CA GLU A 4 -7.89 -0.78 1.14
C GLU A 4 -9.15 -1.04 1.97
N LEU A 5 -9.37 -2.29 2.41
CA LEU A 5 -10.45 -2.61 3.33
C LEU A 5 -10.32 -1.81 4.63
N LEU A 6 -9.14 -1.83 5.23
CA LEU A 6 -8.91 -1.16 6.51
C LEU A 6 -9.19 0.34 6.40
N ARG A 7 -8.76 0.98 5.30
CA ARG A 7 -9.06 2.39 5.04
C ARG A 7 -10.55 2.63 4.80
N LEU A 8 -11.24 1.76 4.06
CA LEU A 8 -12.67 1.90 3.78
C LEU A 8 -13.51 1.76 5.05
N VAL A 9 -13.25 0.73 5.86
CA VAL A 9 -13.95 0.48 7.12
C VAL A 9 -13.66 1.58 8.12
N GLU A 10 -12.41 2.02 8.23
CA GLU A 10 -12.03 3.13 9.13
C GLU A 10 -12.67 4.46 8.69
N ALA A 11 -12.76 4.72 7.38
CA ALA A 11 -13.47 5.88 6.86
C ALA A 11 -14.97 5.82 7.14
N LEU A 12 -15.61 4.66 6.94
CA LEU A 12 -17.02 4.44 7.29
C LEU A 12 -17.29 4.64 8.78
N ARG A 13 -16.41 4.13 9.65
CA ARG A 13 -16.47 4.30 11.10
C ARG A 13 -16.30 5.76 11.51
N THR A 14 -15.24 6.41 11.02
CA THR A 14 -14.89 7.79 11.39
C THR A 14 -15.87 8.81 10.84
N LYS A 15 -16.44 8.56 9.64
CA LYS A 15 -17.38 9.47 8.98
C LYS A 15 -18.84 9.03 9.11
N ARG A 16 -19.14 8.09 10.02
CA ARG A 16 -20.47 7.48 10.21
C ARG A 16 -21.59 8.51 10.24
N ASP A 17 -21.48 9.56 11.04
CA ASP A 17 -22.53 10.58 11.18
C ASP A 17 -22.75 11.43 9.91
N ALA A 18 -21.69 11.67 9.14
CA ALA A 18 -21.80 12.38 7.86
C ALA A 18 -22.49 11.49 6.81
N VAL A 19 -22.13 10.21 6.78
CA VAL A 19 -22.71 9.22 5.87
C VAL A 19 -24.18 8.95 6.23
N LEU A 20 -24.51 8.75 7.51
CA LEU A 20 -25.88 8.50 7.99
C LEU A 20 -26.83 9.68 7.73
N ARG A 21 -26.33 10.91 7.77
CA ARG A 21 -27.13 12.09 7.40
C ARG A 21 -27.46 12.15 5.91
N ALA A 22 -26.63 11.56 5.06
CA ALA A 22 -26.87 11.49 3.62
C ALA A 22 -27.78 10.32 3.22
N VAL A 23 -27.96 9.32 4.08
CA VAL A 23 -28.89 8.20 3.86
C VAL A 23 -30.33 8.66 4.14
N PRO A 24 -31.32 8.28 3.30
CA PRO A 24 -32.75 8.51 3.57
C PRO A 24 -33.17 8.03 4.95
N GLU A 25 -34.08 8.74 5.62
CA GLU A 25 -34.43 8.47 7.02
C GLU A 25 -35.00 7.07 7.25
N ASP A 26 -35.76 6.57 6.28
CA ASP A 26 -36.36 5.23 6.25
C ASP A 26 -35.32 4.09 6.18
N HIS A 27 -34.12 4.37 5.66
CA HIS A 27 -33.03 3.40 5.53
C HIS A 27 -31.90 3.60 6.54
N ARG A 28 -31.89 4.71 7.28
CA ARG A 28 -30.77 5.11 8.16
C ARG A 28 -30.45 4.06 9.23
N ALA A 29 -31.46 3.45 9.84
CA ALA A 29 -31.27 2.42 10.87
C ALA A 29 -30.66 1.13 10.31
N ALA A 30 -31.20 0.63 9.20
CA ALA A 30 -30.71 -0.59 8.54
C ALA A 30 -29.28 -0.42 8.02
N PHE A 31 -28.98 0.72 7.39
CA PHE A 31 -27.63 1.03 6.93
C PHE A 31 -26.64 1.17 8.11
N GLY A 32 -27.06 1.82 9.19
CA GLY A 32 -26.26 1.94 10.41
C GLY A 32 -25.91 0.59 11.04
N GLN A 33 -26.88 -0.34 11.07
CA GLN A 33 -26.66 -1.70 11.55
C GLN A 33 -25.67 -2.47 10.67
N ARG A 34 -25.80 -2.40 9.34
CA ARG A 34 -24.87 -3.07 8.42
C ARG A 34 -23.44 -2.52 8.50
N ILE A 35 -23.26 -1.22 8.76
CA ILE A 35 -21.91 -0.67 9.03
C ILE A 35 -21.32 -1.28 10.30
N ASP A 36 -22.11 -1.40 11.37
CA ASP A 36 -21.65 -1.98 12.63
C ASP A 36 -21.27 -3.47 12.43
N GLU A 37 -22.06 -4.24 11.68
CA GLU A 37 -21.78 -5.62 11.30
C GLU A 37 -20.49 -5.75 10.48
N LEU A 38 -20.29 -4.91 9.46
CA LEU A 38 -19.05 -4.87 8.66
C LEU A 38 -17.83 -4.51 9.51
N THR A 39 -17.99 -3.58 10.45
CA THR A 39 -16.91 -3.16 11.35
C THR A 39 -16.54 -4.28 12.32
N ALA A 40 -17.54 -5.01 12.84
CA ALA A 40 -17.30 -6.18 13.67
C ALA A 40 -16.59 -7.30 12.88
N ALA A 41 -17.08 -7.61 11.67
CA ALA A 41 -16.49 -8.62 10.79
C ALA A 41 -15.03 -8.31 10.43
N ALA A 42 -14.70 -7.05 10.13
CA ALA A 42 -13.34 -6.61 9.87
C ALA A 42 -12.39 -6.77 11.08
N ASN A 43 -12.90 -6.71 12.31
CA ASN A 43 -12.10 -6.88 13.53
C ASN A 43 -11.91 -8.35 13.92
N GLU A 44 -12.87 -9.23 13.62
CA GLU A 44 -12.86 -10.62 14.09
C GLU A 44 -12.03 -11.57 13.20
N ARG A 45 -11.97 -11.35 11.88
CA ARG A 45 -11.33 -12.30 10.94
C ARG A 45 -10.59 -11.62 9.77
N PRO A 46 -9.25 -11.61 9.77
CA PRO A 46 -8.47 -11.09 8.64
C PRO A 46 -8.44 -12.03 7.41
N GLU A 47 -8.96 -13.26 7.50
CA GLU A 47 -8.91 -14.20 6.37
C GLU A 47 -10.00 -13.97 5.31
N SER A 48 -11.04 -13.17 5.60
CA SER A 48 -12.12 -12.85 4.65
C SER A 48 -12.10 -11.40 4.16
N GLU A 49 -10.95 -10.73 4.19
CA GLU A 49 -10.85 -9.30 3.81
C GLU A 49 -11.46 -8.99 2.45
N ALA A 50 -11.31 -9.89 1.47
CA ALA A 50 -11.90 -9.74 0.15
C ALA A 50 -13.44 -9.78 0.19
N GLU A 51 -14.01 -10.68 0.98
CA GLU A 51 -15.46 -10.81 1.14
C GLU A 51 -16.05 -9.61 1.91
N THR A 52 -15.38 -9.17 2.98
CA THR A 52 -15.81 -7.98 3.73
C THR A 52 -15.71 -6.72 2.87
N LEU A 53 -14.69 -6.63 2.00
CA LEU A 53 -14.53 -5.52 1.06
C LEU A 53 -15.65 -5.55 0.01
N GLU A 54 -15.97 -6.72 -0.52
CA GLU A 54 -17.06 -6.91 -1.47
C GLU A 54 -18.41 -6.54 -0.85
N GLN A 55 -18.68 -6.99 0.38
CA GLN A 55 -19.90 -6.63 1.12
C GLN A 55 -19.98 -5.12 1.40
N ALA A 56 -18.87 -4.48 1.79
CA ALA A 56 -18.81 -3.03 2.00
C ALA A 56 -19.05 -2.25 0.70
N MET A 57 -18.49 -2.71 -0.42
CA MET A 57 -18.70 -2.11 -1.74
C MET A 57 -20.14 -2.30 -2.22
N ALA A 58 -20.71 -3.49 -2.06
CA ALA A 58 -22.10 -3.79 -2.38
C ALA A 58 -23.06 -2.91 -1.57
N LEU A 59 -22.78 -2.73 -0.27
CA LEU A 59 -23.54 -1.82 0.58
C LEU A 59 -23.48 -0.38 0.07
N LEU A 60 -22.31 0.11 -0.34
CA LEU A 60 -22.18 1.47 -0.90
C LEU A 60 -22.85 1.64 -2.27
N ASP A 61 -22.96 0.57 -3.06
CA ASP A 61 -23.69 0.57 -4.33
C ASP A 61 -25.21 0.56 -4.12
N GLU A 62 -25.71 -0.07 -3.04
CA GLU A 62 -27.11 0.00 -2.63
C GLU A 62 -27.53 1.41 -2.16
N TYR A 63 -26.58 2.17 -1.56
CA TYR A 63 -26.83 3.51 -1.04
C TYR A 63 -25.93 4.58 -1.71
N PRO A 64 -26.28 5.05 -2.93
CA PRO A 64 -25.44 5.98 -3.69
C PRO A 64 -25.24 7.35 -3.00
N SER A 65 -26.18 7.78 -2.15
CA SER A 65 -26.02 8.99 -1.34
C SER A 65 -24.95 8.85 -0.26
N ALA A 66 -24.88 7.68 0.39
CA ALA A 66 -23.81 7.34 1.33
C ALA A 66 -22.44 7.33 0.65
N LYS A 67 -22.36 6.70 -0.54
CA LYS A 67 -21.13 6.66 -1.35
C LYS A 67 -20.66 8.05 -1.76
N SER A 68 -21.57 8.93 -2.15
CA SER A 68 -21.27 10.31 -2.53
C SER A 68 -20.77 11.13 -1.33
N ALA A 69 -21.42 10.98 -0.16
CA ALA A 69 -21.00 11.63 1.07
C ALA A 69 -19.61 11.14 1.54
N LEU A 70 -19.36 9.83 1.45
CA LEU A 70 -18.08 9.24 1.81
C LEU A 70 -16.96 9.71 0.86
N ARG A 71 -17.23 9.79 -0.46
CA ARG A 71 -16.29 10.34 -1.44
C ARG A 71 -16.00 11.82 -1.19
N ALA A 72 -16.99 12.61 -0.80
CA ALA A 72 -16.78 14.02 -0.44
C ALA A 72 -15.94 14.18 0.84
N ALA A 73 -16.10 13.26 1.80
CA ALA A 73 -15.35 13.28 3.05
C ALA A 73 -13.92 12.74 2.92
N GLU A 74 -13.69 11.77 2.04
CA GLU A 74 -12.42 11.07 1.81
C GLU A 74 -12.15 10.88 0.29
N PRO A 75 -11.66 11.93 -0.42
CA PRO A 75 -11.46 11.89 -1.87
C PRO A 75 -10.48 10.81 -2.36
N GLY A 76 -9.57 10.37 -1.48
CA GLY A 76 -8.55 9.35 -1.79
C GLY A 76 -9.03 7.90 -1.69
N LEU A 77 -10.25 7.66 -1.20
CA LEU A 77 -10.76 6.32 -0.90
C LEU A 77 -11.18 5.53 -2.14
N PHE A 78 -11.58 6.23 -3.20
CA PHE A 78 -12.06 5.63 -4.45
C PHE A 78 -11.09 5.96 -5.59
N PRO A 79 -10.01 5.18 -5.77
CA PRO A 79 -9.07 5.39 -6.86
C PRO A 79 -9.77 5.10 -8.20
N GLY A 80 -10.20 6.16 -8.89
CA GLY A 80 -10.70 6.08 -10.27
C GLY A 80 -12.20 6.26 -10.42
N ARG A 81 -12.59 7.44 -10.88
CA ARG A 81 -13.48 7.70 -12.04
C ARG A 81 -13.80 9.18 -12.20
N ASP A 82 -13.52 9.98 -11.18
CA ASP A 82 -13.58 11.44 -11.27
C ASP A 82 -12.29 11.98 -11.89
N ARG A 83 -11.93 11.49 -13.08
CA ARG A 83 -11.42 12.44 -14.06
C ARG A 83 -12.65 13.21 -14.52
N THR A 84 -13.10 14.16 -13.70
CA THR A 84 -13.82 15.30 -14.25
C THR A 84 -12.90 15.79 -15.36
N PRO A 85 -13.29 15.69 -16.65
CA PRO A 85 -12.49 16.31 -17.69
C PRO A 85 -12.27 17.74 -17.21
N PRO A 86 -11.01 18.21 -17.10
CA PRO A 86 -10.73 19.54 -16.55
C PRO A 86 -11.68 20.49 -17.24
N ALA A 87 -12.59 21.10 -16.47
CA ALA A 87 -13.59 22.02 -16.97
C ALA A 87 -12.86 22.94 -17.93
N ALA A 88 -13.20 22.85 -19.23
CA ALA A 88 -12.40 23.34 -20.34
C ALA A 88 -11.75 24.67 -19.95
N ALA A 89 -10.53 24.60 -19.44
CA ALA A 89 -9.78 25.77 -19.04
C ALA A 89 -9.47 26.39 -20.38
N GLY A 90 -10.19 27.48 -20.68
CA GLY A 90 -10.15 28.14 -21.98
C GLY A 90 -8.71 28.21 -22.43
N PHE A 91 -8.39 27.50 -23.51
CA PHE A 91 -7.11 27.63 -24.16
C PHE A 91 -6.93 29.13 -24.42
N PRO A 92 -5.93 29.79 -23.81
CA PRO A 92 -5.61 31.14 -24.25
C PRO A 92 -5.27 31.06 -25.74
N PRO A 93 -5.76 31.98 -26.58
CA PRO A 93 -5.43 32.00 -28.00
C PRO A 93 -3.90 31.99 -28.15
N PRO A 94 -3.36 31.33 -29.20
CA PRO A 94 -1.92 31.22 -29.39
C PRO A 94 -1.31 32.62 -29.52
N GLY A 95 -0.66 33.08 -28.45
CA GLY A 95 0.17 34.27 -28.47
C GLY A 95 1.42 33.97 -29.29
N ASN A 96 1.53 34.62 -30.45
CA ASN A 96 2.74 34.66 -31.26
C ASN A 96 3.92 35.13 -30.40
N GLY A 97 4.90 34.26 -30.13
CA GLY A 97 6.21 34.71 -29.63
C GLY A 97 6.93 33.87 -28.58
N ALA A 98 6.45 32.68 -28.20
CA ALA A 98 7.21 31.82 -27.29
C ALA A 98 8.37 31.13 -28.03
N ALA A 99 9.59 31.53 -27.69
CA ALA A 99 10.83 30.93 -28.14
C ALA A 99 10.81 29.40 -27.97
N ILE A 100 11.28 28.70 -29.00
CA ILE A 100 11.49 27.25 -29.00
C ILE A 100 12.50 26.93 -27.89
N VAL A 101 12.01 26.53 -26.72
CA VAL A 101 12.85 25.96 -25.66
C VAL A 101 13.13 24.50 -26.05
N PRO A 102 14.37 24.13 -26.36
CA PRO A 102 14.70 22.74 -26.69
C PRO A 102 14.39 21.83 -25.49
N PRO A 103 13.91 20.60 -25.73
CA PRO A 103 13.58 19.66 -24.66
C PRO A 103 14.82 19.39 -23.79
N PRO A 104 14.63 19.17 -22.47
CA PRO A 104 15.73 18.82 -21.58
C PRO A 104 16.41 17.54 -22.08
N ARG A 105 17.72 17.61 -22.27
CA ARG A 105 18.55 16.46 -22.67
C ARG A 105 18.37 15.37 -21.61
N ARG A 106 18.02 14.15 -22.05
CA ARG A 106 18.00 12.97 -21.18
C ARG A 106 19.34 12.86 -20.46
N PRO A 107 19.35 12.62 -19.14
CA PRO A 107 20.60 12.31 -18.44
C PRO A 107 21.24 11.06 -19.08
N PRO A 108 22.58 11.01 -19.19
CA PRO A 108 23.28 9.85 -19.72
C PRO A 108 22.89 8.62 -18.89
N ALA A 109 22.63 7.51 -19.58
CA ALA A 109 22.36 6.23 -18.95
C ALA A 109 23.48 5.92 -17.95
N SER A 110 23.13 5.75 -16.68
CA SER A 110 24.07 5.29 -15.66
C SER A 110 24.71 3.99 -16.16
N PRO A 111 26.05 3.83 -16.06
CA PRO A 111 26.71 2.61 -16.49
C PRO A 111 26.09 1.42 -15.75
N ALA A 112 25.73 0.41 -16.52
CA ALA A 112 25.22 -0.85 -16.01
C ALA A 112 26.21 -1.40 -14.99
N LEU A 113 25.83 -1.38 -13.71
CA LEU A 113 26.47 -2.18 -12.68
C LEU A 113 26.36 -3.64 -13.14
N GLY A 114 27.50 -4.24 -13.45
CA GLY A 114 27.60 -5.63 -13.85
C GLY A 114 27.03 -6.57 -12.78
N PRO A 115 26.80 -7.84 -13.13
CA PRO A 115 26.32 -8.84 -12.19
C PRO A 115 27.33 -8.96 -11.04
N VAL A 116 26.97 -8.46 -9.87
CA VAL A 116 27.65 -8.78 -8.63
C VAL A 116 27.44 -10.29 -8.42
N GLY A 117 28.49 -11.05 -8.72
CA GLY A 117 28.61 -12.45 -8.34
C GLY A 117 28.56 -12.54 -6.82
N GLY A 118 27.35 -12.70 -6.29
CA GLY A 118 27.11 -13.08 -4.92
C GLY A 118 27.38 -14.56 -4.78
N ASP A 119 28.57 -14.85 -4.30
CA ASP A 119 29.02 -16.15 -3.82
C ASP A 119 27.95 -16.79 -2.92
N SER A 120 27.55 -17.99 -3.32
CA SER A 120 26.58 -18.85 -2.65
C SER A 120 27.19 -19.45 -1.39
N GLY A 121 27.49 -18.60 -0.40
CA GLY A 121 27.91 -18.99 0.93
C GLY A 121 26.70 -19.43 1.75
N GLY A 122 26.60 -20.74 2.00
CA GLY A 122 25.52 -21.37 2.74
C GLY A 122 25.21 -20.73 4.09
N GLY A 123 23.93 -20.47 4.32
CA GLY A 123 23.38 -19.96 5.57
C GLY A 123 21.98 -20.49 5.80
N HIS A 124 21.91 -21.75 6.22
CA HIS A 124 20.81 -22.43 6.91
C HIS A 124 19.40 -22.38 6.28
N GLY A 125 19.04 -23.53 5.69
CA GLY A 125 17.66 -23.94 5.52
C GLY A 125 16.93 -23.99 6.87
N GLY A 126 15.98 -23.08 7.04
CA GLY A 126 14.83 -23.27 7.90
C GLY A 126 13.68 -23.77 7.04
N SER A 127 13.72 -25.05 6.69
CA SER A 127 12.59 -25.74 6.06
C SER A 127 11.36 -25.65 6.96
N GLY A 128 10.20 -25.47 6.33
CA GLY A 128 8.95 -25.16 6.99
C GLY A 128 8.54 -26.18 8.03
N LEU A 129 8.00 -25.66 9.13
CA LEU A 129 6.99 -26.23 10.02
C LEU A 129 6.64 -25.12 11.04
N GLY A 130 5.46 -24.51 10.91
CA GLY A 130 4.86 -23.67 11.96
C GLY A 130 4.78 -22.17 11.68
N GLY A 131 3.92 -21.76 10.74
CA GLY A 131 3.59 -20.36 10.43
C GLY A 131 2.79 -19.60 11.51
N ARG A 132 3.10 -19.81 12.80
CA ARG A 132 2.49 -19.07 13.93
C ARG A 132 3.48 -18.29 14.78
N SER A 133 4.79 -18.46 14.64
CA SER A 133 5.76 -17.86 15.57
C SER A 133 6.42 -16.55 15.09
N THR A 134 6.38 -16.20 13.80
CA THR A 134 7.09 -15.00 13.32
C THR A 134 6.37 -13.69 13.66
N ILE A 135 5.04 -13.69 13.59
CA ILE A 135 4.21 -12.54 13.96
C ILE A 135 4.28 -12.30 15.48
N ASP A 136 4.24 -13.36 16.28
CA ASP A 136 4.35 -13.27 17.74
C ASP A 136 5.71 -12.70 18.18
N LEU A 137 6.82 -13.13 17.56
CA LEU A 137 8.15 -12.61 17.92
C LEU A 137 8.35 -11.14 17.53
N GLN A 138 7.74 -10.69 16.44
CA GLN A 138 7.84 -9.29 16.01
C GLN A 138 7.05 -8.38 16.94
N TRP A 139 5.82 -8.77 17.29
CA TRP A 139 4.96 -8.01 18.20
C TRP A 139 5.57 -7.92 19.61
N VAL A 140 6.16 -9.02 20.10
CA VAL A 140 6.88 -9.04 21.38
C VAL A 140 8.08 -8.09 21.34
N ARG A 141 8.88 -8.08 20.26
CA ARG A 141 10.01 -7.14 20.14
C ARG A 141 9.55 -5.68 20.16
N GLU A 142 8.48 -5.36 19.45
CA GLU A 142 7.95 -4.01 19.36
C GLU A 142 7.32 -3.55 20.69
N LEU A 143 6.59 -4.44 21.37
CA LEU A 143 6.08 -4.20 22.71
C LEU A 143 7.22 -3.98 23.71
N THR A 144 8.28 -4.80 23.65
CA THR A 144 9.43 -4.68 24.56
C THR A 144 10.17 -3.35 24.35
N ALA A 145 10.38 -2.94 23.09
CA ALA A 145 10.99 -1.66 22.76
C ALA A 145 10.13 -0.48 23.25
N THR A 146 8.80 -0.58 23.09
CA THR A 146 7.84 0.43 23.55
C THR A 146 7.84 0.55 25.07
N VAL A 147 7.83 -0.57 25.80
CA VAL A 147 7.89 -0.60 27.27
C VAL A 147 9.23 -0.03 27.77
N LEU A 148 10.36 -0.38 27.13
CA LEU A 148 11.66 0.18 27.50
C LEU A 148 11.69 1.70 27.30
N ALA A 149 11.18 2.19 26.17
CA ALA A 149 11.11 3.62 25.89
C ALA A 149 10.24 4.35 26.92
N LEU A 150 9.05 3.81 27.25
CA LEU A 150 8.17 4.34 28.30
C LEU A 150 8.85 4.37 29.67
N MET A 151 9.59 3.32 30.03
CA MET A 151 10.33 3.26 31.29
C MET A 151 11.43 4.33 31.35
N ILE A 152 12.17 4.53 30.26
CA ILE A 152 13.22 5.56 30.17
C ILE A 152 12.62 6.96 30.30
N VAL A 153 11.53 7.24 29.57
CA VAL A 153 10.82 8.53 29.63
C VAL A 153 10.26 8.77 31.03
N GLY A 154 9.62 7.77 31.64
CA GLY A 154 9.09 7.85 33.00
C GLY A 154 10.17 8.12 34.05
N LEU A 155 11.29 7.39 33.99
CA LEU A 155 12.44 7.60 34.88
C LEU A 155 13.04 9.00 34.70
N THR A 156 13.15 9.46 33.45
CA THR A 156 13.66 10.80 33.11
C THR A 156 12.76 11.89 33.68
N LEU A 157 11.44 11.75 33.52
CA LEU A 157 10.46 12.69 34.05
C LEU A 157 10.48 12.70 35.59
N TRP A 158 10.56 11.53 36.21
CA TRP A 158 10.67 11.40 37.67
C TRP A 158 11.94 12.07 38.23
N MET A 159 13.09 11.87 37.58
CA MET A 159 14.35 12.54 37.91
C MET A 159 14.24 14.06 37.74
N ALA A 160 13.62 14.54 36.66
CA ALA A 160 13.41 15.96 36.42
C ALA A 160 12.54 16.60 37.52
N LEU A 161 11.46 15.93 37.94
CA LEU A 161 10.61 16.40 39.04
C LEU A 161 11.37 16.46 40.38
N LYS A 162 12.21 15.46 40.66
CA LYS A 162 13.08 15.48 41.85
C LYS A 162 14.10 16.61 41.80
N ALA A 163 14.69 16.87 40.63
CA ALA A 163 15.63 17.97 40.42
C ALA A 163 14.95 19.35 40.64
N LEU A 164 13.73 19.52 40.12
CA LEU A 164 12.91 20.72 40.33
C LEU A 164 12.63 20.97 41.82
N GLY A 165 12.41 19.92 42.62
CA GLY A 165 12.22 20.05 44.07
C GLY A 165 13.48 20.46 44.85
N VAL A 166 14.67 20.42 44.24
CA VAL A 166 15.94 20.84 44.85
C VAL A 166 16.33 22.27 44.43
N VAL A 167 15.55 22.89 43.54
CA VAL A 167 15.78 24.28 43.10
C VAL A 167 15.59 25.22 44.29
N GLY A 168 16.71 25.77 44.79
CA GLY A 168 16.78 26.61 45.98
C GLY A 168 17.90 26.23 46.95
N ASP A 169 18.41 25.00 46.87
CA ASP A 169 19.54 24.53 47.68
C ASP A 169 20.86 24.64 46.91
N THR A 170 21.59 25.75 47.13
CA THR A 170 22.85 26.05 46.43
C THR A 170 23.95 25.02 46.66
N ALA A 171 23.87 24.22 47.75
CA ALA A 171 24.84 23.17 48.03
C ALA A 171 24.72 21.97 47.07
N LYS A 172 23.54 21.77 46.44
CA LYS A 172 23.27 20.62 45.56
C LYS A 172 23.25 20.97 44.07
N ALA A 173 23.38 22.25 43.74
CA ALA A 173 23.32 22.76 42.36
C ALA A 173 24.30 22.09 41.36
N PRO A 174 25.55 21.72 41.72
CA PRO A 174 26.48 21.09 40.76
C PRO A 174 26.00 19.72 40.29
N GLY A 175 25.51 18.88 41.21
CA GLY A 175 25.05 17.52 40.89
C GLY A 175 23.79 17.50 40.01
N VAL A 176 22.92 18.51 40.16
CA VAL A 176 21.73 18.66 39.32
C VAL A 176 22.11 18.96 37.87
N LYS A 177 23.12 19.81 37.66
CA LYS A 177 23.59 20.16 36.31
C LYS A 177 24.12 18.94 35.55
N ASP A 178 24.95 18.12 36.19
CA ASP A 178 25.50 16.91 35.55
C ASP A 178 24.41 15.89 35.23
N LEU A 179 23.42 15.73 36.11
CA LEU A 179 22.27 14.87 35.88
C LEU A 179 21.44 15.34 34.67
N LEU A 180 21.12 16.64 34.57
CA LEU A 180 20.39 17.17 33.40
C LEU A 180 21.17 16.96 32.11
N ASN A 181 22.49 17.12 32.14
CA ASN A 181 23.33 16.94 30.96
C ASN A 181 23.37 15.47 30.50
N ALA A 182 23.41 14.53 31.46
CA ALA A 182 23.29 13.10 31.17
C ALA A 182 21.93 12.75 30.55
N LEU A 183 20.83 13.32 31.08
CA LEU A 183 19.48 13.12 30.53
C LEU A 183 19.35 13.70 29.11
N LEU A 184 19.98 14.84 28.84
CA LEU A 184 19.97 15.46 27.50
C LEU A 184 20.68 14.60 26.46
N ASN A 185 21.84 14.03 26.81
CA ASN A 185 22.56 13.09 25.94
C ASN A 185 21.75 11.82 25.67
N LEU A 186 21.10 11.26 26.70
CA LEU A 186 20.24 10.09 26.55
C LEU A 186 19.04 10.38 25.64
N ALA A 187 18.40 11.54 25.80
CA ALA A 187 17.31 11.98 24.94
C ALA A 187 17.76 12.11 23.47
N GLY A 188 18.95 12.65 23.22
CA GLY A 188 19.54 12.74 21.89
C GLY A 188 19.71 11.37 21.21
N VAL A 189 20.19 10.37 21.95
CA VAL A 189 20.34 8.99 21.42
C VAL A 189 18.98 8.36 21.09
N VAL A 190 17.99 8.52 21.98
CA VAL A 190 16.64 7.96 21.76
C VAL A 190 15.97 8.64 20.55
N ILE A 191 16.04 9.96 20.46
CA ILE A 191 15.52 10.73 19.32
C ILE A 191 16.23 10.29 18.02
N GLY A 192 17.56 10.23 18.02
CA GLY A 192 18.33 9.81 16.85
C GLY A 192 17.98 8.39 16.39
N TYR A 193 17.79 7.46 17.33
CA TYR A 193 17.40 6.09 17.02
C TYR A 193 15.98 6.01 16.41
N TYR A 194 14.98 6.62 17.06
CA TYR A 194 13.59 6.56 16.59
C TYR A 194 13.38 7.32 15.28
N PHE A 195 13.88 8.56 15.19
CA PHE A 195 13.74 9.36 13.96
C PHE A 195 14.66 8.89 12.83
N GLY A 196 15.73 8.16 13.13
CA GLY A 196 16.59 7.53 12.12
C GLY A 196 16.02 6.24 11.54
N ARG A 197 15.44 5.37 12.37
CA ARG A 197 14.91 4.07 11.94
C ARG A 197 13.57 4.15 11.21
N VAL A 198 12.63 4.93 11.73
CA VAL A 198 11.25 4.98 11.19
C VAL A 198 11.19 5.34 9.70
N PRO A 199 11.86 6.40 9.20
CA PRO A 199 11.83 6.70 7.76
C PRO A 199 12.58 5.66 6.94
N ALA A 200 13.68 5.10 7.45
CA ALA A 200 14.46 4.08 6.75
C ALA A 200 13.65 2.78 6.57
N GLU A 201 12.95 2.34 7.60
CA GLU A 201 12.09 1.14 7.56
C GLU A 201 10.86 1.37 6.68
N ALA A 202 10.26 2.57 6.69
CA ALA A 202 9.17 2.93 5.79
C ALA A 202 9.61 2.91 4.31
N HIS A 203 10.81 3.44 4.00
CA HIS A 203 11.36 3.39 2.66
C HIS A 203 11.70 1.96 2.21
N ALA A 204 12.24 1.14 3.11
CA ALA A 204 12.52 -0.26 2.83
C ALA A 204 11.23 -1.07 2.59
N ALA A 205 10.19 -0.88 3.42
CA ALA A 205 8.90 -1.52 3.25
C ALA A 205 8.22 -1.09 1.94
N ALA A 206 8.29 0.19 1.58
CA ALA A 206 7.76 0.69 0.30
C ALA A 206 8.54 0.13 -0.90
N ALA A 207 9.86 -0.04 -0.78
CA ALA A 207 10.68 -0.67 -1.83
C ALA A 207 10.36 -2.16 -1.98
N ALA A 208 10.20 -2.89 -0.87
CA ALA A 208 9.80 -4.30 -0.87
C ALA A 208 8.44 -4.49 -1.52
N GLN A 209 7.43 -3.69 -1.15
CA GLN A 209 6.10 -3.75 -1.77
C GLN A 209 6.12 -3.51 -3.28
N ARG A 210 6.97 -2.58 -3.75
CA ARG A 210 7.13 -2.35 -5.21
C ARG A 210 7.83 -3.50 -5.91
N ALA A 211 8.79 -4.15 -5.24
CA ALA A 211 9.45 -5.33 -5.78
C ALA A 211 8.46 -6.50 -5.90
N ASP A 212 7.66 -6.75 -4.86
CA ASP A 212 6.65 -7.82 -4.86
C ASP A 212 5.57 -7.60 -5.90
N ALA A 213 5.12 -6.35 -6.08
CA ALA A 213 4.19 -5.99 -7.15
C ALA A 213 4.78 -6.28 -8.54
N ALA A 214 6.05 -5.94 -8.76
CA ALA A 214 6.73 -6.21 -10.03
C ALA A 214 6.94 -7.71 -10.29
N VAL A 215 7.19 -8.51 -9.25
CA VAL A 215 7.27 -9.99 -9.37
C VAL A 215 5.91 -10.56 -9.72
N THR A 216 4.85 -10.12 -9.05
CA THR A 216 3.48 -10.56 -9.31
C THR A 216 3.05 -10.23 -10.74
N ASP A 217 3.39 -9.04 -11.24
CA ASP A 217 3.11 -8.64 -12.62
C ASP A 217 3.90 -9.48 -13.63
N ARG A 218 5.17 -9.81 -13.34
CA ARG A 218 5.95 -10.72 -14.18
C ARG A 218 5.36 -12.12 -14.22
N ASP A 219 4.91 -12.64 -13.09
CA ASP A 219 4.29 -13.97 -13.03
C ASP A 219 2.98 -14.00 -13.80
N ARG A 220 2.16 -12.95 -13.71
CA ARG A 220 0.95 -12.79 -14.54
C ARG A 220 1.28 -12.76 -16.03
N MET A 221 2.26 -11.95 -16.43
CA MET A 221 2.69 -11.90 -17.83
C MET A 221 3.23 -13.25 -18.31
N ARG A 222 3.90 -14.01 -17.45
CA ARG A 222 4.42 -15.35 -17.78
C ARG A 222 3.30 -16.37 -17.94
N ILE A 223 2.29 -16.34 -17.06
CA ILE A 223 1.09 -17.20 -17.18
C ILE A 223 0.35 -16.87 -18.47
N GLU A 224 0.16 -15.58 -18.77
CA GLU A 224 -0.50 -15.13 -20.00
C GLU A 224 0.31 -15.54 -21.25
N ALA A 225 1.63 -15.39 -21.22
CA ALA A 225 2.50 -15.82 -22.32
C ALA A 225 2.43 -17.34 -22.56
N HIS A 226 2.38 -18.15 -21.50
CA HIS A 226 2.18 -19.59 -21.63
C HIS A 226 0.82 -19.92 -22.24
N ARG A 227 -0.24 -19.23 -21.81
CA ARG A 227 -1.58 -19.41 -22.39
C ARG A 227 -1.61 -19.08 -23.88
N ILE A 228 -0.99 -17.98 -24.29
CA ILE A 228 -0.90 -17.58 -25.70
C ILE A 228 -0.11 -18.62 -26.50
N ALA A 229 1.00 -19.15 -25.96
CA ALA A 229 1.77 -20.20 -26.61
C ALA A 229 0.95 -21.48 -26.82
N ASP A 230 0.19 -21.92 -25.81
CA ASP A 230 -0.68 -23.10 -25.91
C ASP A 230 -1.80 -22.88 -26.96
N GLU A 231 -2.38 -21.68 -27.02
CA GLU A 231 -3.37 -21.33 -28.04
C GLU A 231 -2.77 -21.35 -29.47
N MET A 232 -1.53 -20.89 -29.65
CA MET A 232 -0.82 -20.96 -30.93
C MET A 232 -0.57 -22.40 -31.37
N ASP A 233 -0.13 -23.26 -30.45
CA ASP A 233 0.08 -24.69 -30.67
C ASP A 233 -1.20 -25.39 -31.15
N HIS A 234 -2.34 -25.04 -30.56
CA HIS A 234 -3.64 -25.56 -30.96
C HIS A 234 -4.07 -25.10 -32.35
N VAL A 235 -3.86 -23.81 -32.67
CA VAL A 235 -4.17 -23.25 -33.99
C VAL A 235 -3.27 -23.86 -35.06
N GLU A 236 -1.98 -24.05 -34.78
CA GLU A 236 -1.05 -24.68 -35.72
C GLU A 236 -1.47 -26.12 -36.04
N ARG A 237 -1.76 -26.93 -35.01
CA ARG A 237 -2.27 -28.30 -35.21
C ARG A 237 -3.59 -28.33 -35.97
N ALA A 238 -4.54 -27.45 -35.64
CA ALA A 238 -5.81 -27.36 -36.35
C ALA A 238 -5.62 -26.97 -37.83
N SER A 239 -4.72 -26.03 -38.11
CA SER A 239 -4.39 -25.60 -39.47
C SER A 239 -3.69 -26.70 -40.27
N ALA A 240 -2.80 -27.48 -39.65
CA ALA A 240 -2.13 -28.62 -40.28
C ALA A 240 -3.14 -29.72 -40.67
N ILE A 241 -4.10 -30.01 -39.78
CA ILE A 241 -5.18 -30.97 -40.05
C ILE A 241 -6.09 -30.48 -41.19
N ALA A 242 -6.48 -29.20 -41.19
CA ALA A 242 -7.31 -28.61 -42.25
C ALA A 242 -6.60 -28.65 -43.61
N THR A 243 -5.31 -28.33 -43.63
CA THR A 243 -4.47 -28.39 -44.85
C THR A 243 -4.37 -29.82 -45.38
N ALA A 244 -4.16 -30.81 -44.49
CA ALA A 244 -4.10 -32.22 -44.88
C ALA A 244 -5.43 -32.76 -45.46
N ARG A 245 -6.57 -32.19 -45.05
CA ARG A 245 -7.90 -32.54 -45.60
C ARG A 245 -8.25 -31.83 -46.91
N GLY A 246 -7.44 -30.88 -47.36
CA GLY A 246 -7.71 -30.10 -48.57
C GLY A 246 -8.91 -29.15 -48.46
N ASP A 247 -9.34 -28.84 -47.24
CA ASP A 247 -10.55 -28.05 -46.99
C ASP A 247 -10.20 -26.55 -47.01
N GLN A 248 -10.23 -25.93 -48.20
CA GLN A 248 -9.88 -24.52 -48.39
C GLN A 248 -10.82 -23.55 -47.68
N ALA A 249 -12.06 -23.97 -47.35
CA ALA A 249 -13.01 -23.13 -46.62
C ALA A 249 -12.56 -22.92 -45.16
N ALA A 250 -12.04 -23.96 -44.51
CA ALA A 250 -11.54 -23.90 -43.12
C ALA A 250 -10.30 -23.01 -42.96
N VAL A 251 -9.49 -22.86 -44.01
CA VAL A 251 -8.31 -21.95 -44.01
C VAL A 251 -8.73 -20.48 -44.04
N GLY A 252 -9.90 -20.17 -44.60
CA GLY A 252 -10.47 -18.81 -44.63
C GLY A 252 -10.84 -18.30 -43.23
N ASP A 253 -11.41 -19.16 -42.39
CA ASP A 253 -11.87 -18.82 -41.03
C ASP A 253 -10.75 -18.54 -40.02
N LEU A 254 -9.51 -18.93 -40.33
CA LEU A 254 -8.34 -18.67 -39.48
C LEU A 254 -7.76 -17.26 -39.65
N ARG A 255 -8.13 -16.52 -40.72
CA ARG A 255 -7.64 -15.15 -40.98
C ARG A 255 -7.97 -14.15 -39.85
N PRO A 256 -9.22 -14.03 -39.35
CA PRO A 256 -9.53 -13.07 -38.30
C PRO A 256 -8.79 -13.35 -36.98
N LEU A 257 -8.51 -14.62 -36.69
CA LEU A 257 -7.74 -15.00 -35.49
C LEU A 257 -6.27 -14.56 -35.60
N ARG A 258 -5.67 -14.76 -36.78
CA ARG A 258 -4.30 -14.32 -37.09
C ARG A 258 -4.15 -12.80 -37.07
N ASP A 259 -5.16 -12.07 -37.55
CA ASP A 259 -5.14 -10.61 -37.55
C ASP A 259 -5.28 -10.03 -36.14
N ARG A 260 -6.05 -10.68 -35.26
CA ARG A 260 -6.07 -10.36 -33.81
C ARG A 260 -4.72 -10.57 -33.14
N LEU A 261 -4.04 -11.67 -33.45
CA LEU A 261 -2.70 -11.96 -32.91
C LEU A 261 -1.62 -10.99 -33.40
N ARG A 262 -1.80 -10.38 -34.58
CA ARG A 262 -0.89 -9.34 -35.10
C ARG A 262 -1.12 -7.95 -34.49
N ALA A 263 -2.27 -7.73 -33.86
CA ALA A 263 -2.65 -6.44 -33.28
C ALA A 263 -2.31 -6.34 -31.78
N LEU A 264 -1.94 -7.46 -31.16
CA LEU A 264 -1.37 -7.55 -29.81
C LEU A 264 0.16 -7.35 -29.88
#